data_AF-A0A7J4VCT8-F1
#
_entry.id   AF-A0A7J4VCT8-F1
#
_cell.length_a   1.000
_cell.length_b   1.000
_cell.length_c   1.000
_cell.angle_alpha   90.00
_cell.angle_beta   90.00
_cell.angle_gamma   90.00
#
_symmetry.space_group_name_H-M   'P 1'
#
loop_
_entity.id
_entity.type
_entity.pdbx_description
1 polymer ?
#
loop_
_entity_poly.entity_id
_entity_poly.type
_entity_poly.pdbx_seq_one_letter_code
_entity_poly.pdbx_strand_id
1 'polypeptide(L)'
;MVEAAAKGDRIAGLILDEESDGLIDHIKAMKIKFGSEQLKLSLVGSVLTKPNKFSELFKKKLAERHPDVLLQQTELPPVMGAVYLAMEE
;
A
#
# COMPACT_ATOMS: atom_id res chain seq x y z
N MET A 1 7.62 12.68 10.58
CA MET A 1 7.43 12.66 9.11
C MET A 1 5.98 12.89 8.72
N VAL A 2 5.08 11.89 8.89
CA VAL A 2 3.66 12.02 8.50
C VAL A 2 2.98 13.23 9.13
N GLU A 3 3.16 13.46 10.42
CA GLU A 3 2.58 14.61 11.12
C GLU A 3 3.18 15.96 10.68
N ALA A 4 4.48 16.01 10.40
CA ALA A 4 5.14 17.23 9.94
C ALA A 4 4.60 17.63 8.56
N ALA A 5 4.50 16.67 7.64
CA ALA A 5 3.88 16.88 6.33
C ALA A 5 2.41 17.30 6.45
N ALA A 6 1.65 16.72 7.39
CA ALA A 6 0.27 17.12 7.67
C ALA A 6 0.16 18.57 8.18
N LYS A 7 1.19 19.08 8.85
CA LYS A 7 1.31 20.48 9.31
C LYS A 7 1.88 21.42 8.25
N GLY A 8 2.06 20.96 7.00
CA GLY A 8 2.51 21.79 5.89
C GLY A 8 4.03 21.87 5.71
N ASP A 9 4.81 21.04 6.42
CA ASP A 9 6.25 20.93 6.16
C ASP A 9 6.48 20.38 4.75
N ARG A 10 7.05 21.23 3.90
CA ARG A 10 7.30 20.92 2.48
C ARG A 10 8.32 19.80 2.30
N ILE A 11 9.37 19.74 3.11
CA ILE A 11 10.41 18.73 3.00
C ILE A 11 9.85 17.37 3.41
N ALA A 12 9.11 17.34 4.53
CA ALA A 12 8.42 16.12 4.93
C ALA A 12 7.41 15.67 3.87
N GLY A 13 6.70 16.61 3.24
CA GLY A 13 5.79 16.32 2.12
C GLY A 13 6.48 15.70 0.91
N LEU A 14 7.63 16.24 0.50
CA LEU A 14 8.42 15.71 -0.62
C LEU A 14 8.92 14.30 -0.34
N ILE A 15 9.46 14.04 0.86
CA ILE A 15 9.91 12.70 1.23
C ILE A 15 8.74 11.70 1.18
N LEU A 16 7.57 12.06 1.72
CA LEU A 16 6.40 11.20 1.62
C LEU A 16 5.96 10.96 0.17
N ASP A 17 6.14 11.94 -0.70
CA ASP A 17 5.83 11.79 -2.13
C ASP A 17 6.78 10.80 -2.81
N GLU A 18 8.08 10.93 -2.58
CA GLU A 18 9.11 10.02 -3.09
C GLU A 18 8.92 8.58 -2.57
N GLU A 19 8.70 8.41 -1.27
CA GLU A 19 8.44 7.10 -0.66
C GLU A 19 7.16 6.46 -1.23
N SER A 20 6.14 7.26 -1.51
CA SER A 20 4.91 6.76 -2.13
C SER A 20 5.14 6.33 -3.58
N ASP A 21 6.03 6.98 -4.32
CA ASP A 21 6.41 6.54 -5.67
C ASP A 21 7.14 5.19 -5.63
N GLY A 22 8.03 4.99 -4.66
CA GLY A 22 8.68 3.69 -4.45
C GLY A 22 7.69 2.54 -4.22
N LEU A 23 6.64 2.77 -3.42
CA LEU A 23 5.58 1.78 -3.23
C LEU A 23 4.80 1.47 -4.52
N ILE A 24 4.57 2.48 -5.37
CA ILE A 24 3.92 2.29 -6.66
C ILE A 24 4.80 1.46 -7.60
N ASP A 25 6.11 1.70 -7.61
CA ASP A 25 7.05 0.94 -8.44
C ASP A 25 7.10 -0.54 -8.04
N HIS A 26 7.00 -0.84 -6.74
CA HIS A 26 6.86 -2.23 -6.28
C HIS A 26 5.58 -2.89 -6.81
N ILE A 27 4.45 -2.17 -6.82
CA ILE A 27 3.19 -2.70 -7.35
C ILE A 27 3.30 -2.95 -8.84
N LYS A 28 3.88 -2.02 -9.60
CA LYS A 28 4.17 -2.20 -11.02
C LYS A 28 5.03 -3.44 -11.28
N ALA A 29 6.10 -3.64 -10.52
CA ALA A 29 6.96 -4.81 -10.65
C ALA A 29 6.21 -6.12 -10.36
N MET A 30 5.37 -6.14 -9.32
CA MET A 30 4.56 -7.31 -8.98
C MET A 30 3.52 -7.63 -10.05
N LYS A 31 2.88 -6.61 -10.64
CA LYS A 31 1.97 -6.81 -11.78
C LYS A 31 2.66 -7.46 -12.98
N ILE A 32 3.85 -6.96 -13.35
CA ILE A 32 4.65 -7.54 -14.43
C ILE A 32 4.97 -9.00 -14.13
N LYS A 33 5.31 -9.32 -12.87
CA LYS A 33 5.67 -10.68 -12.44
C LYS A 33 4.48 -11.65 -12.46
N PHE A 34 3.30 -11.23 -12.02
CA PHE A 34 2.14 -12.12 -11.93
C PHE A 34 1.39 -12.27 -13.26
N GLY A 35 1.51 -11.30 -14.17
CA GLY A 35 0.84 -11.35 -15.48
C GLY A 35 -0.69 -11.31 -15.43
N SER A 36 -1.28 -10.97 -14.28
CA SER A 36 -2.74 -10.95 -14.09
C SER A 36 -3.37 -9.64 -14.55
N GLU A 37 -4.56 -9.72 -15.16
CA GLU A 37 -5.34 -8.55 -15.59
C GLU A 37 -5.82 -7.68 -14.43
N GLN A 38 -5.95 -8.27 -13.23
CA GLN A 38 -6.36 -7.56 -12.02
C GLN A 38 -5.55 -8.07 -10.82
N LEU A 39 -4.91 -7.14 -10.09
CA LEU A 39 -4.11 -7.47 -8.90
C LEU A 39 -4.90 -7.11 -7.65
N LYS A 40 -5.18 -8.10 -6.79
CA LYS A 40 -5.74 -7.86 -5.46
C LYS A 40 -4.61 -7.53 -4.49
N LEU A 41 -4.72 -6.39 -3.82
CA LEU A 41 -3.69 -5.86 -2.92
C LEU A 41 -4.27 -5.61 -1.53
N SER A 42 -3.70 -6.30 -0.54
CA SER A 42 -3.98 -6.04 0.87
C SER A 42 -2.86 -5.19 1.48
N LEU A 43 -3.23 -4.14 2.20
CA LEU A 43 -2.27 -3.27 2.90
C LEU A 43 -2.12 -3.72 4.36
N VAL A 44 -0.88 -3.76 4.83
CA VAL A 44 -0.54 -4.10 6.22
C VAL A 44 0.28 -2.97 6.83
N GLY A 45 0.16 -2.78 8.15
CA GLY A 45 0.86 -1.74 8.89
C GLY A 45 0.06 -0.44 9.01
N SER A 46 0.11 0.18 10.19
CA SER A 46 -0.71 1.35 10.56
C SER A 46 -0.51 2.57 9.66
N VAL A 47 0.69 2.71 9.07
CA VAL A 47 1.07 3.83 8.19
C VAL A 47 0.22 3.87 6.91
N LEU A 48 -0.20 2.71 6.38
CA LEU A 48 -1.02 2.61 5.16
C LEU A 48 -2.49 2.28 5.45
N THR A 49 -2.76 1.60 6.56
CA THR A 49 -4.13 1.14 6.90
C THR A 49 -4.95 2.17 7.66
N LYS A 50 -4.33 3.10 8.41
CA LYS A 50 -5.05 4.18 9.10
C LYS A 50 -5.04 5.47 8.26
N PRO A 51 -6.14 6.26 8.26
CA PRO A 51 -6.18 7.55 7.58
C PRO A 51 -5.09 8.48 8.09
N ASN A 52 -4.27 8.96 7.16
CA ASN A 52 -3.22 9.95 7.37
C ASN A 52 -2.71 10.45 6.00
N LYS A 53 -1.93 11.53 6.02
CA LYS A 53 -1.41 12.19 4.81
C LYS A 53 -0.73 11.24 3.83
N PHE A 54 0.06 10.29 4.32
CA PHE A 54 0.79 9.34 3.47
C PHE A 54 -0.15 8.26 2.91
N SER A 55 -1.03 7.70 3.72
CA SER A 55 -2.02 6.71 3.26
C SER A 55 -2.93 7.25 2.15
N GLU A 56 -3.33 8.52 2.26
CA GLU A 56 -4.17 9.20 1.26
C GLU A 56 -3.39 9.44 -0.04
N LEU A 57 -2.15 9.92 0.07
CA LEU A 57 -1.26 10.16 -1.06
C LEU A 57 -1.00 8.89 -1.85
N PHE A 58 -0.62 7.82 -1.16
CA PHE A 58 -0.37 6.52 -1.76
C PHE A 58 -1.62 5.97 -2.46
N LYS A 59 -2.78 5.96 -1.78
CA LYS A 59 -4.04 5.45 -2.35
C LYS A 59 -4.47 6.25 -3.58
N LYS A 60 -4.27 7.58 -3.56
CA LYS A 60 -4.52 8.43 -4.72
C LYS A 60 -3.62 8.06 -5.89
N LYS A 61 -2.30 7.99 -5.68
CA LYS A 61 -1.33 7.58 -6.72
C LYS A 61 -1.65 6.19 -7.27
N LEU A 62 -2.06 5.26 -6.40
CA LEU A 62 -2.42 3.90 -6.79
C LEU A 62 -3.62 3.91 -7.73
N ALA A 63 -4.70 4.60 -7.36
CA ALA A 63 -5.90 4.70 -8.19
C ALA A 63 -5.64 5.38 -9.54
N GLU A 64 -4.76 6.39 -9.57
CA GLU A 64 -4.42 7.12 -10.80
C GLU A 64 -3.52 6.31 -11.74
N ARG A 65 -2.52 5.59 -11.21
CA ARG A 65 -1.49 4.92 -12.01
C ARG A 65 -1.77 3.45 -12.28
N HIS A 66 -2.54 2.79 -11.41
CA HIS A 66 -2.88 1.37 -11.50
C HIS A 66 -4.35 1.12 -11.12
N PRO A 67 -5.32 1.61 -11.93
CA PRO A 67 -6.76 1.48 -11.63
C PRO A 67 -7.26 0.03 -11.62
N ASP A 68 -6.48 -0.91 -12.14
CA ASP A 68 -6.71 -2.35 -12.14
C ASP A 68 -6.19 -3.06 -10.88
N VAL A 69 -5.63 -2.32 -9.92
CA VAL A 69 -5.29 -2.83 -8.60
C VAL A 69 -6.48 -2.66 -7.66
N LEU A 70 -7.03 -3.76 -7.17
CA LEU A 70 -8.12 -3.76 -6.22
C LEU A 70 -7.57 -3.81 -4.79
N LEU A 71 -7.79 -2.75 -4.03
CA LEU A 71 -7.52 -2.76 -2.60
C LEU A 71 -8.53 -3.67 -1.88
N GLN A 72 -8.03 -4.71 -1.23
CA GLN A 72 -8.84 -5.65 -0.46
C GLN A 72 -8.57 -5.48 1.04
N GLN A 73 -9.63 -5.38 1.81
CA GLN A 73 -9.52 -5.36 3.27
C GLN A 73 -9.35 -6.79 3.78
N THR A 74 -8.40 -6.98 4.70
CA THR A 74 -8.18 -8.27 5.36
C THR A 74 -9.23 -8.46 6.46
N GLU A 75 -9.97 -9.56 6.40
CA GLU A 75 -10.96 -9.93 7.43
C GLU A 75 -10.30 -10.51 8.68
N LEU A 76 -9.13 -11.13 8.50
CA LEU A 76 -8.37 -11.81 9.55
C LEU A 76 -7.00 -11.16 9.73
N PRO A 77 -6.42 -11.22 10.95
CA PRO A 77 -5.06 -10.76 11.18
C PRO A 77 -4.04 -11.64 10.43
N PRO A 78 -2.85 -11.12 10.08
CA PRO A 78 -1.83 -11.88 9.35
C PRO A 78 -1.44 -13.22 10.00
N VAL A 79 -1.54 -13.32 11.33
CA VAL A 79 -1.26 -14.57 12.07
C VAL A 79 -2.15 -15.73 11.63
N MET A 80 -3.39 -15.47 11.20
CA MET A 80 -4.28 -16.52 10.69
C MET A 80 -3.75 -17.10 9.38
N GLY A 81 -3.09 -16.29 8.54
CA GLY A 81 -2.43 -16.80 7.34
C GLY A 81 -1.32 -17.81 7.67
N ALA A 82 -0.53 -17.56 8.72
CA ALA A 82 0.49 -18.51 9.16
C ALA A 82 -0.14 -19.80 9.73
N VAL A 83 -1.24 -19.69 10.48
CA VAL A 83 -1.99 -20.86 10.97
C VAL A 83 -2.49 -21.72 9.82
N TYR A 84 -3.11 -21.10 8.79
CA TYR A 84 -3.60 -21.85 7.63
C TYR A 84 -2.47 -22.54 6.86
N LEU A 85 -1.33 -21.86 6.66
CA LEU A 85 -0.16 -22.48 6.02
C LEU A 85 0.36 -23.70 6.80
N ALA A 86 0.39 -23.63 8.13
CA ALA A 86 0.82 -24.75 8.98
C ALA A 86 -0.19 -25.92 9.03
N MET A 87 -1.44 -25.70 8.61
CA MET A 87 -2.45 -26.76 8.49
C MET A 87 -2.43 -27.44 7.11
N GLU A 88 -1.84 -26.80 6.11
CA GLU A 88 -1.67 -27.35 4.75
C GLU A 88 -0.39 -28.20 4.60
N GLU A 89 0.52 -28.15 5.59
CA GLU A 89 1.66 -29.07 5.76
C GLU A 89 1.25 -30.36 6.50
#